data_AF-A0A1X1UH20-F1
#
_entry.id   AF-A0A1X1UH20-F1
#
_cell.length_a   1.000
_cell.length_b   1.000
_cell.length_c   1.000
_cell.angle_alpha   90.00
_cell.angle_beta   90.00
_cell.angle_gamma   90.00
#
_symmetry.space_group_name_H-M   'P 1'
#
loop_
_entity.id
_entity.type
_entity.pdbx_description
1 polymer ?
#
loop_
_entity_poly.entity_id
_entity_poly.type
_entity_poly.pdbx_seq_one_letter_code
_entity_poly.pdbx_strand_id
1 'polypeptide(L)'
;MTVENEVPNHPSDDVVEVVSRLIRFDTTNTGEPETTQGEAECAHWVAEQLAEVGYQPEYLESGAPGRGNVFVRLKGADSSRGALLIHGHLDVVPAEPADWSVHPFSGAVEDGYVWGRGAVDMKDMVGMMIVVARQLKQAGIVPPRDLVFAFVADEEHGGKFGSHWLVDNRPDLFAGITEAIGEVGGFSLTVPRRDGGERRLYLIETAEKGIQWMRLTARGQAGHGSMANERNAVTLLAEAVARIGRHQFPLVMTDTVAQFLAAISDETGLAFDTESDDLDGVIEKLGPMARMLTAVLRDTANPTMLKAGYKANVIPGSAEAVVDCRVLPGRQAAFEAEIDELLGPDVTREWIRDLPSYETSFDGDLVDAMNAAVLAVDPDGRTVPYMLSGGTDAKAFARLGIRCFGFAPLKLPPELDFAALFHGVDERVPVDALRFGTDVMAHFLTHC
;
A
#
# COMPACT_ATOMS: atom_id res chain seq x y z
N MET A 1 8.86 20.01 -46.05
CA MET A 1 9.58 20.58 -44.89
C MET A 1 8.57 20.74 -43.78
N THR A 2 8.30 19.65 -43.07
CA THR A 2 7.58 19.63 -41.81
C THR A 2 8.59 20.02 -40.74
N VAL A 3 8.34 21.16 -40.10
CA VAL A 3 9.13 21.60 -38.94
C VAL A 3 8.62 20.76 -37.77
N GLU A 4 9.38 19.74 -37.40
CA GLU A 4 9.28 19.11 -36.09
C GLU A 4 9.69 20.16 -35.07
N ASN A 5 8.70 20.77 -34.40
CA ASN A 5 8.95 21.53 -33.19
C ASN A 5 9.17 20.52 -32.07
N GLU A 6 10.40 20.03 -31.92
CA GLU A 6 10.85 19.48 -30.64
C GLU A 6 10.83 20.63 -29.62
N VAL A 7 9.77 20.70 -28.82
CA VAL A 7 9.80 21.47 -27.59
C VAL A 7 10.88 20.81 -26.71
N PRO A 8 11.91 21.54 -26.23
CA PRO A 8 12.90 20.95 -25.36
C PRO A 8 12.19 20.40 -24.11
N ASN A 9 12.30 19.09 -23.89
CA ASN A 9 11.69 18.42 -22.76
C ASN A 9 12.38 18.92 -21.48
N HIS A 10 11.66 19.62 -20.60
CA HIS A 10 12.22 20.05 -19.31
C HIS A 10 12.53 18.79 -18.48
N PRO A 11 13.61 18.74 -17.68
CA PRO A 11 13.90 17.56 -16.84
C PRO A 11 12.72 17.14 -15.96
N SER A 12 11.96 18.12 -15.45
CA SER A 12 10.73 17.89 -14.66
C SER A 12 9.53 17.35 -15.46
N ASP A 13 9.67 17.18 -16.77
CA ASP A 13 8.67 16.56 -17.64
C ASP A 13 9.10 15.14 -18.08
N ASP A 14 10.30 14.69 -17.67
CA ASP A 14 10.74 13.28 -17.78
C ASP A 14 10.53 12.57 -16.45
N VAL A 15 9.65 11.55 -16.45
CA VAL A 15 9.34 10.75 -15.25
C VAL A 15 10.58 10.11 -14.63
N VAL A 16 11.57 9.71 -15.43
CA VAL A 16 12.77 9.04 -14.91
C VAL A 16 13.59 10.00 -14.06
N GLU A 17 13.76 11.24 -14.53
CA GLU A 17 14.51 12.29 -13.81
C GLU A 17 13.75 12.76 -12.57
N VAL A 18 12.41 12.88 -12.65
CA VAL A 18 11.56 13.22 -11.51
C VAL A 18 11.65 12.14 -10.42
N VAL A 19 11.52 10.86 -10.78
CA VAL A 19 11.61 9.75 -9.81
C VAL A 19 13.03 9.66 -9.24
N SER A 20 14.06 9.75 -10.08
CA SER A 20 15.46 9.82 -9.64
C SER A 20 15.67 10.96 -8.62
N ARG A 21 15.08 12.13 -8.88
CA ARG A 21 15.17 13.28 -7.98
C ARG A 21 14.42 13.05 -6.67
N LEU A 22 13.22 12.49 -6.71
CA LEU A 22 12.43 12.15 -5.52
C LEU A 22 13.20 11.19 -4.60
N ILE A 23 13.84 10.16 -5.16
CA ILE A 23 14.64 9.16 -4.40
C ILE A 23 15.82 9.82 -3.67
N ARG A 24 16.37 10.92 -4.20
CA ARG A 24 17.48 11.64 -3.55
C ARG A 24 17.07 12.43 -2.31
N PHE A 25 15.77 12.65 -2.10
CA PHE A 25 15.29 13.09 -0.79
C PHE A 25 15.26 11.89 0.14
N ASP A 26 16.12 11.89 1.16
CA ASP A 26 16.03 10.93 2.25
C ASP A 26 14.83 11.30 3.12
N THR A 27 13.69 10.71 2.79
CA THR A 27 12.40 10.88 3.46
C THR A 27 12.12 9.75 4.46
N THR A 28 13.17 9.18 5.06
CA THR A 28 13.06 8.00 5.94
C THR A 28 12.12 8.26 7.11
N ASN A 29 11.05 7.47 7.20
CA ASN A 29 10.13 7.45 8.34
C ASN A 29 10.50 6.32 9.31
N THR A 30 10.93 6.70 10.50
CA THR A 30 11.31 5.75 11.56
C THR A 30 10.16 5.45 12.52
N GLY A 31 9.01 6.10 12.33
CA GLY A 31 7.86 6.09 13.22
C GLY A 31 7.95 7.05 14.40
N GLU A 32 9.14 7.56 14.70
CA GLU A 32 9.36 8.59 15.71
C GLU A 32 9.65 9.93 15.00
N PRO A 33 8.90 11.01 15.29
CA PRO A 33 9.08 12.31 14.64
C PRO A 33 10.51 12.87 14.78
N GLU A 34 11.20 12.58 15.87
CA GLU A 34 12.55 13.11 16.14
C GLU A 34 13.64 12.49 15.26
N THR A 35 13.39 11.32 14.69
CA THR A 35 14.33 10.59 13.83
C THR A 35 13.84 10.44 12.39
N THR A 36 12.63 10.93 12.10
CA THR A 36 12.10 11.04 10.75
C THR A 36 12.57 12.35 10.12
N GLN A 37 12.91 12.33 8.83
CA GLN A 37 13.50 13.49 8.15
C GLN A 37 13.04 13.61 6.69
N GLY A 38 13.30 14.77 6.08
CA GLY A 38 13.23 15.00 4.63
C GLY A 38 11.84 15.18 4.02
N GLU A 39 10.75 14.74 4.65
CA GLU A 39 9.39 14.83 4.08
C GLU A 39 9.00 16.27 3.73
N ALA A 40 9.19 17.24 4.64
CA ALA A 40 8.90 18.66 4.36
C ALA A 40 9.73 19.23 3.19
N GLU A 41 11.01 18.86 3.09
CA GLU A 41 11.86 19.31 1.98
C GLU A 41 11.39 18.72 0.64
N CYS A 42 11.04 17.44 0.64
CA CYS A 42 10.46 16.76 -0.52
C CYS A 42 9.12 17.40 -0.91
N ALA A 43 8.22 17.62 0.05
CA ALA A 43 6.93 18.27 -0.15
C ALA A 43 7.08 19.69 -0.71
N HIS A 44 8.01 20.49 -0.19
CA HIS A 44 8.30 21.82 -0.76
C HIS A 44 8.77 21.72 -2.21
N TRP A 45 9.65 20.78 -2.54
CA TRP A 45 10.07 20.55 -3.92
C TRP A 45 8.89 20.16 -4.83
N VAL A 46 8.00 19.26 -4.38
CA VAL A 46 6.79 18.89 -5.13
C VAL A 46 5.90 20.12 -5.37
N ALA A 47 5.69 20.95 -4.34
CA ALA A 47 4.93 22.19 -4.46
C ALA A 47 5.57 23.14 -5.49
N GLU A 48 6.90 23.29 -5.49
CA GLU A 48 7.63 24.09 -6.48
C GLU A 48 7.40 23.56 -7.91
N GLN A 49 7.51 22.24 -8.13
CA GLN A 49 7.30 21.65 -9.45
C GLN A 49 5.88 21.88 -9.99
N LEU A 50 4.87 21.91 -9.12
CA LEU A 50 3.49 22.19 -9.51
C LEU A 50 3.23 23.70 -9.68
N ALA A 51 3.85 24.54 -8.87
CA ALA A 51 3.72 26.00 -8.97
C ALA A 51 4.34 26.54 -10.26
N GLU A 52 5.45 25.96 -10.73
CA GLU A 52 6.13 26.33 -11.99
C GLU A 52 5.20 26.31 -13.22
N VAL A 53 4.24 25.37 -13.25
CA VAL A 53 3.26 25.24 -14.34
C VAL A 53 1.95 25.99 -14.06
N GLY A 54 1.87 26.72 -12.94
CA GLY A 54 0.75 27.59 -12.60
C GLY A 54 -0.35 26.96 -11.75
N TYR A 55 -0.08 25.85 -11.05
CA TYR A 55 -0.93 25.46 -9.92
C TYR A 55 -0.76 26.45 -8.75
N GLN A 56 -1.67 26.36 -7.78
CA GLN A 56 -1.57 27.05 -6.49
C GLN A 56 -1.53 25.97 -5.41
N PRO A 57 -0.34 25.40 -5.12
CA PRO A 57 -0.23 24.32 -4.13
C PRO A 57 -0.54 24.81 -2.73
N GLU A 58 -1.35 24.04 -2.01
CA GLU A 58 -1.53 24.20 -0.58
C GLU A 58 -0.58 23.25 0.15
N TYR A 59 0.44 23.82 0.81
CA TYR A 59 1.34 23.09 1.69
C TYR A 59 0.82 23.13 3.13
N LEU A 60 0.91 22.02 3.84
CA LEU A 60 0.58 21.93 5.26
C LEU A 60 1.42 20.89 5.98
N GLU A 61 1.71 21.16 7.26
CA GLU A 61 2.32 20.18 8.18
C GLU A 61 1.25 19.53 9.07
N SER A 62 1.19 18.20 9.07
CA SER A 62 0.15 17.44 9.78
C SER A 62 0.65 16.90 11.11
N GLY A 63 0.14 17.46 12.21
CA GLY A 63 0.25 16.91 13.57
C GLY A 63 1.65 16.89 14.21
N ALA A 64 2.74 16.98 13.44
CA ALA A 64 4.11 17.05 13.91
C ALA A 64 4.99 17.88 12.93
N PRO A 65 6.05 18.55 13.42
CA PRO A 65 6.97 19.29 12.56
C PRO A 65 7.58 18.39 11.47
N GLY A 66 7.66 18.89 10.25
CA GLY A 66 8.31 18.18 9.14
C GLY A 66 7.42 17.18 8.40
N ARG A 67 6.21 16.87 8.88
CA ARG A 67 5.22 16.02 8.20
C ARG A 67 4.50 16.80 7.11
N GLY A 68 5.22 17.09 6.03
CA GLY A 68 4.80 17.97 4.95
C GLY A 68 3.86 17.29 3.95
N ASN A 69 2.79 17.97 3.59
CA ASN A 69 1.80 17.49 2.63
C ASN A 69 1.52 18.59 1.60
N VAL A 70 1.13 18.20 0.38
CA VAL A 70 0.82 19.13 -0.71
C VAL A 70 -0.47 18.73 -1.40
N PHE A 71 -1.35 19.71 -1.60
CA PHE A 71 -2.58 19.55 -2.37
C PHE A 71 -2.64 20.53 -3.54
N VAL A 72 -3.05 20.05 -4.71
CA VAL A 72 -3.47 20.89 -5.84
C VAL A 72 -4.77 20.36 -6.42
N ARG A 73 -5.61 21.27 -6.93
CA ARG A 73 -6.84 20.92 -7.65
C ARG A 73 -6.79 21.43 -9.09
N LEU A 74 -7.10 20.55 -10.03
CA LEU A 74 -7.39 20.89 -11.42
C LEU A 74 -8.90 20.80 -11.62
N LYS A 75 -9.52 21.93 -11.99
CA LYS A 75 -10.96 21.98 -12.24
C LYS A 75 -11.30 21.25 -13.54
N GLY A 76 -12.30 20.38 -13.49
CA GLY A 76 -12.79 19.66 -14.66
C GLY A 76 -13.94 20.36 -15.38
N ALA A 77 -14.41 19.71 -16.44
CA ALA A 77 -15.53 20.16 -17.26
C ALA A 77 -16.87 20.08 -16.50
N ASP A 78 -17.04 19.05 -15.66
CA ASP A 78 -18.24 18.83 -14.87
C ASP A 78 -17.93 18.43 -13.43
N SER A 79 -17.91 19.41 -12.52
CA SER A 79 -17.71 19.16 -11.09
C SER A 79 -18.88 18.42 -10.42
N SER A 80 -20.03 18.22 -11.09
CA SER A 80 -21.15 17.46 -10.53
C SER A 80 -20.92 15.94 -10.51
N ARG A 81 -19.92 15.47 -11.26
CA ARG A 81 -19.47 14.06 -11.28
C ARG A 81 -18.73 13.62 -10.01
N GLY A 82 -18.47 14.55 -9.08
CA GLY A 82 -17.56 14.34 -7.96
C GLY A 82 -16.10 14.47 -8.40
N ALA A 83 -15.21 14.85 -7.49
CA ALA A 83 -13.79 14.92 -7.75
C ALA A 83 -13.12 13.55 -7.59
N LEU A 84 -12.06 13.30 -8.34
CA LEU A 84 -11.16 12.16 -8.18
C LEU A 84 -9.93 12.61 -7.37
N LEU A 85 -9.62 11.89 -6.30
CA LEU A 85 -8.36 12.05 -5.58
C LEU A 85 -7.30 11.15 -6.20
N ILE A 86 -6.14 11.71 -6.50
CA ILE A 86 -4.94 10.96 -6.88
C ILE A 86 -3.94 11.22 -5.76
N HIS A 87 -3.61 10.19 -4.99
CA HIS A 87 -2.74 10.35 -3.82
C HIS A 87 -1.50 9.46 -3.88
N GLY A 88 -0.45 9.94 -3.23
CA GLY A 88 0.73 9.16 -2.90
C GLY A 88 1.48 9.73 -1.72
N HIS A 89 2.17 8.88 -0.97
CA HIS A 89 2.98 9.27 0.16
C HIS A 89 4.41 9.61 -0.24
N LEU A 90 5.07 10.46 0.55
CA LEU A 90 6.42 10.97 0.28
C LEU A 90 7.49 10.29 1.12
N ASP A 91 7.10 9.71 2.26
CA ASP A 91 8.00 8.96 3.12
C ASP A 91 8.40 7.61 2.53
N VAL A 92 9.41 7.02 3.15
CA VAL A 92 9.88 5.68 2.82
C VAL A 92 10.32 4.96 4.10
N VAL A 93 10.26 3.64 4.14
CA VAL A 93 10.89 2.87 5.23
C VAL A 93 12.41 3.08 5.31
N PRO A 94 13.03 2.84 6.49
CA PRO A 94 14.48 2.90 6.64
C PRO A 94 15.23 1.99 5.66
N ALA A 95 16.44 2.43 5.28
CA ALA A 95 17.37 1.67 4.47
C ALA A 95 18.79 1.80 5.05
N GLU A 96 19.48 0.68 5.22
CA GLU A 96 20.88 0.64 5.67
C GLU A 96 21.81 0.62 4.45
N PRO A 97 22.55 1.71 4.15
CA PRO A 97 23.35 1.79 2.93
C PRO A 97 24.38 0.66 2.77
N ALA A 98 24.87 0.06 3.86
CA ALA A 98 25.83 -1.03 3.80
C ALA A 98 25.27 -2.33 3.20
N ASP A 99 23.95 -2.51 3.23
CA ASP A 99 23.29 -3.70 2.69
C ASP A 99 22.99 -3.56 1.19
N TRP A 100 23.11 -2.36 0.61
CA TRP A 100 22.68 -2.07 -0.75
C TRP A 100 23.82 -2.11 -1.76
N SER A 101 23.53 -2.69 -2.94
CA SER A 101 24.43 -2.69 -4.09
C SER A 101 24.61 -1.27 -4.66
N VAL A 102 23.54 -0.48 -4.63
CA VAL A 102 23.49 0.92 -5.08
C VAL A 102 22.94 1.75 -3.92
N HIS A 103 23.61 2.85 -3.57
CA HIS A 103 23.22 3.64 -2.39
C HIS A 103 21.71 4.00 -2.42
N PRO A 104 20.95 3.73 -1.35
CA PRO A 104 19.49 3.76 -1.36
C PRO A 104 18.90 5.13 -1.73
N PHE A 105 19.60 6.22 -1.44
CA PHE A 105 19.16 7.59 -1.77
C PHE A 105 19.94 8.21 -2.94
N SER A 106 20.49 7.40 -3.84
CA SER A 106 21.24 7.92 -5.01
C SER A 106 20.33 8.35 -6.16
N GLY A 107 19.19 7.66 -6.34
CA GLY A 107 18.36 7.80 -7.53
C GLY A 107 19.12 7.42 -8.81
N ALA A 108 20.07 6.49 -8.74
CA ALA A 108 20.90 6.13 -9.89
C ALA A 108 20.04 5.54 -11.02
N VAL A 109 20.34 5.93 -12.26
CA VAL A 109 19.70 5.36 -13.46
C VAL A 109 20.73 4.49 -14.16
N GLU A 110 20.64 3.18 -13.95
CA GLU A 110 21.58 2.20 -14.50
C GLU A 110 20.90 0.86 -14.79
N ASP A 111 21.41 0.16 -15.80
CA ASP A 111 20.91 -1.14 -16.27
C ASP A 111 19.41 -1.19 -16.60
N GLY A 112 18.84 -0.05 -17.02
CA GLY A 112 17.42 0.07 -17.37
C GLY A 112 16.48 0.28 -16.18
N TYR A 113 17.02 0.59 -15.00
CA TYR A 113 16.25 0.82 -13.78
C TYR A 113 16.59 2.18 -13.16
N VAL A 114 15.64 2.72 -12.39
CA VAL A 114 15.91 3.76 -11.40
C VAL A 114 16.04 3.08 -10.05
N TRP A 115 17.19 3.24 -9.41
CA TRP A 115 17.54 2.57 -8.16
C TRP A 115 17.35 3.46 -6.95
N GLY A 116 16.82 2.87 -5.90
CA GLY A 116 16.82 3.45 -4.56
C GLY A 116 15.56 3.15 -3.76
N ARG A 117 15.62 3.47 -2.47
CA ARG A 117 14.51 3.34 -1.55
C ARG A 117 13.37 4.27 -1.97
N GLY A 118 12.19 3.68 -2.11
CA GLY A 118 10.99 4.32 -2.62
C GLY A 118 10.85 4.31 -4.14
N ALA A 119 11.76 3.66 -4.87
CA ALA A 119 11.60 3.48 -6.31
C ALA A 119 10.31 2.71 -6.68
N VAL A 120 9.81 1.85 -5.80
CA VAL A 120 8.57 1.07 -5.92
C VAL A 120 7.52 1.55 -4.92
N ASP A 121 7.92 1.96 -3.72
CA ASP A 121 7.00 2.36 -2.65
C ASP A 121 7.33 3.74 -2.06
N MET A 122 6.77 4.83 -2.58
CA MET A 122 5.96 4.89 -3.81
C MET A 122 6.32 6.07 -4.72
N LYS A 123 7.61 6.42 -4.75
CA LYS A 123 8.09 7.59 -5.49
C LYS A 123 7.98 7.44 -7.00
N ASP A 124 7.85 6.23 -7.53
CA ASP A 124 7.44 5.98 -8.91
C ASP A 124 6.10 6.63 -9.23
N MET A 125 5.06 6.30 -8.45
CA MET A 125 3.71 6.82 -8.62
C MET A 125 3.67 8.32 -8.34
N VAL A 126 4.34 8.80 -7.29
CA VAL A 126 4.49 10.25 -7.04
C VAL A 126 5.12 10.96 -8.24
N GLY A 127 6.16 10.37 -8.84
CA GLY A 127 6.80 10.94 -10.03
C GLY A 127 5.86 10.99 -11.23
N MET A 128 5.12 9.90 -11.50
CA MET A 128 4.09 9.87 -12.54
C MET A 128 3.01 10.93 -12.30
N MET A 129 2.54 11.08 -11.06
CA MET A 129 1.56 12.09 -10.67
C MET A 129 2.05 13.51 -10.97
N ILE A 130 3.29 13.85 -10.59
CA ILE A 130 3.87 15.18 -10.82
C ILE A 130 3.95 15.46 -12.32
N VAL A 131 4.49 14.53 -13.11
CA VAL A 131 4.64 14.70 -14.56
C VAL A 131 3.29 14.87 -15.24
N VAL A 132 2.32 14.02 -14.95
CA VAL A 132 0.98 14.11 -15.58
C VAL A 132 0.24 15.37 -15.13
N ALA A 133 0.29 15.73 -13.85
CA ALA A 133 -0.31 16.98 -13.37
C ALA A 133 0.27 18.21 -14.10
N ARG A 134 1.59 18.23 -14.32
CA ARG A 134 2.29 19.27 -15.08
C ARG A 134 1.86 19.31 -16.54
N GLN A 135 1.84 18.16 -17.22
CA GLN A 135 1.41 18.03 -18.61
C GLN A 135 -0.02 18.55 -18.80
N LEU A 136 -0.97 18.12 -17.96
CA LEU A 136 -2.36 18.58 -18.02
C LEU A 136 -2.45 20.11 -17.91
N LYS A 137 -1.70 20.69 -16.98
CA LYS A 137 -1.73 22.13 -16.73
C LYS A 137 -1.09 22.95 -17.84
N GLN A 138 0.10 22.56 -18.30
CA GLN A 138 0.83 23.23 -19.38
C GLN A 138 0.07 23.18 -20.70
N ALA A 139 -0.55 22.04 -21.01
CA ALA A 139 -1.35 21.85 -22.20
C ALA A 139 -2.75 22.50 -22.10
N GLY A 140 -3.13 23.04 -20.94
CA GLY A 140 -4.44 23.64 -20.71
C GLY A 140 -5.59 22.64 -20.83
N ILE A 141 -5.33 21.36 -20.54
CA ILE A 141 -6.32 20.29 -20.61
C ILE A 141 -7.35 20.49 -19.50
N VAL A 142 -8.62 20.39 -19.87
CA VAL A 142 -9.75 20.38 -18.94
C VAL A 142 -10.21 18.92 -18.82
N PRO A 143 -9.93 18.23 -17.70
CA PRO A 143 -10.35 16.85 -17.51
C PRO A 143 -11.89 16.75 -17.39
N PRO A 144 -12.48 15.58 -17.62
CA PRO A 144 -13.94 15.45 -17.58
C PRO A 144 -14.57 15.71 -16.20
N ARG A 145 -13.81 15.53 -15.11
CA ARG A 145 -14.20 15.83 -13.71
C ARG A 145 -13.06 16.53 -12.98
N ASP A 146 -13.35 17.10 -11.81
CA ASP A 146 -12.30 17.71 -10.98
C ASP A 146 -11.27 16.65 -10.55
N LEU A 147 -9.98 17.00 -10.63
CA LEU A 147 -8.88 16.17 -10.15
C LEU A 147 -8.22 16.85 -8.96
N VAL A 148 -7.95 16.10 -7.90
CA VAL A 148 -7.21 16.55 -6.72
C VAL A 148 -5.98 15.69 -6.59
N PHE A 149 -4.79 16.29 -6.69
CA PHE A 149 -3.53 15.59 -6.41
C PHE A 149 -3.14 15.87 -4.97
N ALA A 150 -2.87 14.81 -4.21
CA ALA A 150 -2.44 14.87 -2.82
C ALA A 150 -1.12 14.12 -2.66
N PHE A 151 -0.14 14.79 -2.06
CA PHE A 151 1.15 14.21 -1.69
C PHE A 151 1.22 14.26 -0.18
N VAL A 152 1.19 13.10 0.48
CA VAL A 152 0.95 13.00 1.93
C VAL A 152 2.17 12.43 2.65
N ALA A 153 2.21 12.65 3.95
CA ALA A 153 3.27 12.18 4.84
C ALA A 153 2.81 10.96 5.67
N ASP A 154 3.78 10.31 6.31
CA ASP A 154 3.62 9.33 7.38
C ASP A 154 2.88 8.01 7.03
N GLU A 155 2.75 7.63 5.76
CA GLU A 155 2.06 6.38 5.38
C GLU A 155 2.79 5.17 5.94
N GLU A 156 4.12 5.15 5.85
CA GLU A 156 5.00 4.03 6.24
C GLU A 156 4.98 3.76 7.76
N HIS A 157 4.29 4.61 8.52
CA HIS A 157 3.99 4.43 9.94
C HIS A 157 2.49 4.50 10.28
N GLY A 158 1.64 4.17 9.31
CA GLY A 158 0.20 4.05 9.41
C GLY A 158 -0.54 5.38 9.46
N GLY A 159 -0.02 6.41 8.78
CA GLY A 159 -0.68 7.67 8.44
C GLY A 159 -1.16 8.52 9.61
N LYS A 160 -0.68 8.30 10.84
CA LYS A 160 -1.19 8.95 12.05
C LYS A 160 -0.99 10.45 12.01
N PHE A 161 0.18 10.88 11.56
CA PHE A 161 0.54 12.26 11.29
C PHE A 161 0.39 12.59 9.81
N GLY A 162 -0.38 11.80 9.07
CA GLY A 162 -0.53 11.86 7.63
C GLY A 162 -1.99 11.94 7.23
N SER A 163 -2.41 11.04 6.35
CA SER A 163 -3.78 10.89 5.87
C SER A 163 -4.84 10.86 6.99
N HIS A 164 -4.62 10.15 8.09
CA HIS A 164 -5.57 10.10 9.20
C HIS A 164 -5.70 11.46 9.89
N TRP A 165 -4.58 12.16 10.12
CA TRP A 165 -4.61 13.51 10.69
C TRP A 165 -5.34 14.48 9.76
N LEU A 166 -5.08 14.40 8.45
CA LEU A 166 -5.71 15.25 7.44
C LEU A 166 -7.22 15.03 7.38
N VAL A 167 -7.68 13.78 7.40
CA VAL A 167 -9.11 13.43 7.45
C VAL A 167 -9.77 13.99 8.71
N ASP A 168 -9.10 13.92 9.86
CA ASP A 168 -9.67 14.37 11.14
C ASP A 168 -9.65 15.90 11.32
N ASN A 169 -8.64 16.60 10.77
CA ASN A 169 -8.38 18.01 11.07
C ASN A 169 -8.58 18.95 9.87
N ARG A 170 -8.49 18.44 8.65
CA ARG A 170 -8.67 19.16 7.38
C ARG A 170 -9.63 18.45 6.41
N PRO A 171 -10.84 18.04 6.87
CA PRO A 171 -11.81 17.38 5.99
C PRO A 171 -12.26 18.27 4.81
N ASP A 172 -12.02 19.58 4.89
CA ASP A 172 -12.28 20.55 3.81
C ASP A 172 -11.46 20.26 2.55
N LEU A 173 -10.26 19.68 2.66
CA LEU A 173 -9.43 19.29 1.52
C LEU A 173 -10.08 18.20 0.66
N PHE A 174 -10.92 17.37 1.28
CA PHE A 174 -11.57 16.22 0.67
C PHE A 174 -13.01 16.53 0.21
N ALA A 175 -13.46 17.78 0.33
CA ALA A 175 -14.82 18.16 -0.03
C ALA A 175 -15.12 17.86 -1.51
N GLY A 176 -16.22 17.14 -1.73
CA GLY A 176 -16.72 16.76 -3.06
C GLY A 176 -15.93 15.64 -3.74
N ILE A 177 -14.94 15.04 -3.08
CA ILE A 177 -14.25 13.85 -3.57
C ILE A 177 -15.15 12.63 -3.33
N THR A 178 -15.36 11.82 -4.36
CA THR A 178 -16.18 10.61 -4.28
C THR A 178 -15.36 9.35 -4.45
N GLU A 179 -14.26 9.43 -5.20
CA GLU A 179 -13.37 8.31 -5.49
C GLU A 179 -11.91 8.73 -5.37
N ALA A 180 -11.04 7.75 -5.12
CA ALA A 180 -9.60 7.93 -5.02
C ALA A 180 -8.86 6.80 -5.73
N ILE A 181 -7.72 7.15 -6.35
CA ILE A 181 -6.69 6.20 -6.73
C ILE A 181 -5.40 6.50 -5.95
N GLY A 182 -4.71 5.44 -5.55
CA GLY A 182 -3.52 5.52 -4.71
C GLY A 182 -2.47 4.46 -5.01
N GLU A 183 -1.64 4.24 -4.02
CA GLU A 183 -0.54 3.29 -4.04
C GLU A 183 -0.98 1.84 -4.20
N VAL A 184 -0.01 1.01 -4.59
CA VAL A 184 -0.14 -0.43 -4.80
C VAL A 184 -1.24 -0.76 -5.83
N GLY A 185 -1.15 -1.93 -6.46
CA GLY A 185 -1.97 -2.24 -7.62
C GLY A 185 -1.59 -1.43 -8.88
N GLY A 186 -2.33 -1.60 -9.97
CA GLY A 186 -1.99 -1.13 -11.31
C GLY A 186 -0.81 -1.85 -11.97
N PHE A 187 0.15 -2.40 -11.23
CA PHE A 187 1.27 -3.11 -11.81
C PHE A 187 0.87 -4.45 -12.45
N SER A 188 1.65 -4.87 -13.45
CA SER A 188 1.34 -6.04 -14.25
C SER A 188 1.99 -7.32 -13.71
N LEU A 189 1.26 -8.42 -13.84
CA LEU A 189 1.71 -9.77 -13.61
C LEU A 189 1.54 -10.58 -14.88
N THR A 190 2.52 -11.42 -15.22
CA THR A 190 2.44 -12.26 -16.42
C THR A 190 2.03 -13.68 -16.04
N VAL A 191 0.98 -14.20 -16.69
CA VAL A 191 0.45 -15.55 -16.45
C VAL A 191 0.45 -16.37 -17.75
N PRO A 192 0.66 -17.70 -17.70
CA PRO A 192 0.56 -18.54 -18.88
C PRO A 192 -0.90 -18.63 -19.35
N ARG A 193 -1.10 -18.75 -20.67
CA ARG A 193 -2.42 -18.98 -21.24
C ARG A 193 -2.68 -20.44 -21.54
N ARG A 194 -3.93 -20.87 -21.39
CA ARG A 194 -4.39 -22.23 -21.70
C ARG A 194 -4.23 -22.61 -23.18
N ASP A 195 -4.23 -21.63 -24.09
CA ASP A 195 -4.04 -21.81 -25.54
C ASP A 195 -2.59 -21.63 -25.99
N GLY A 196 -1.65 -21.49 -25.05
CA GLY A 196 -0.25 -21.22 -25.30
C GLY A 196 0.07 -19.73 -25.33
N GLY A 197 1.30 -19.40 -24.92
CA GLY A 197 1.73 -18.01 -24.73
C GLY A 197 1.38 -17.48 -23.33
N GLU A 198 1.40 -16.17 -23.19
CA GLU A 198 1.27 -15.47 -21.91
C GLU A 198 0.25 -14.33 -22.01
N ARG A 199 -0.32 -13.95 -20.87
CA ARG A 199 -1.21 -12.80 -20.69
C ARG A 199 -0.66 -11.90 -19.61
N ARG A 200 -0.73 -10.58 -19.80
CA ARG A 200 -0.46 -9.61 -18.74
C ARG A 200 -1.74 -9.22 -18.04
N LEU A 201 -1.78 -9.45 -16.74
CA LEU A 201 -2.84 -9.05 -15.83
C LEU A 201 -2.41 -7.79 -15.10
N TYR A 202 -3.25 -6.77 -15.06
CA TYR A 202 -3.02 -5.52 -14.34
C TYR A 202 -3.87 -5.53 -13.08
N LEU A 203 -3.21 -5.50 -11.92
CA LEU A 203 -3.83 -5.79 -10.62
C LEU A 203 -4.47 -4.53 -10.03
N ILE A 204 -5.76 -4.29 -10.23
CA ILE A 204 -6.44 -3.14 -9.63
C ILE A 204 -6.76 -3.46 -8.18
N GLU A 205 -6.14 -2.77 -7.23
CA GLU A 205 -6.41 -3.04 -5.83
C GLU A 205 -7.82 -2.56 -5.47
N THR A 206 -8.58 -3.48 -4.88
CA THR A 206 -9.96 -3.24 -4.43
C THR A 206 -10.14 -3.62 -2.97
N ALA A 207 -9.14 -4.24 -2.35
CA ALA A 207 -9.21 -4.68 -0.97
C ALA A 207 -7.82 -4.73 -0.33
N GLU A 208 -7.79 -4.59 0.98
CA GLU A 208 -6.57 -4.69 1.78
C GLU A 208 -6.89 -5.21 3.18
N LYS A 209 -5.96 -5.97 3.76
CA LYS A 209 -6.12 -6.48 5.13
C LYS A 209 -6.08 -5.34 6.15
N GLY A 210 -6.59 -5.62 7.34
CA GLY A 210 -6.36 -4.78 8.51
C GLY A 210 -4.90 -4.83 8.93
N ILE A 211 -4.42 -3.74 9.53
CA ILE A 211 -3.14 -3.67 10.24
C ILE A 211 -3.46 -3.39 11.70
N GLN A 212 -3.56 -4.45 12.49
CA GLN A 212 -4.03 -4.34 13.86
C GLN A 212 -3.02 -4.98 14.81
N TRP A 213 -2.54 -4.21 15.76
CA TRP A 213 -1.60 -4.69 16.76
C TRP A 213 -2.30 -4.81 18.09
N MET A 214 -2.21 -5.99 18.67
CA MET A 214 -2.91 -6.35 19.89
C MET A 214 -1.92 -6.57 21.01
N ARG A 215 -2.10 -5.87 22.14
CA ARG A 215 -1.38 -6.18 23.38
C ARG A 215 -2.19 -7.18 24.19
N LEU A 216 -1.52 -8.25 24.60
CA LEU A 216 -2.04 -9.24 25.52
C LEU A 216 -1.46 -9.01 26.91
N THR A 217 -2.30 -9.06 27.94
CA THR A 217 -1.87 -8.91 29.33
C THR A 217 -2.41 -10.06 30.18
N ALA A 218 -1.51 -10.77 30.85
CA ALA A 218 -1.87 -11.72 31.89
C ALA A 218 -1.54 -11.14 33.27
N ARG A 219 -2.46 -11.26 34.23
CA ARG A 219 -2.24 -10.87 35.63
C ARG A 219 -2.22 -12.10 36.52
N GLY A 220 -1.16 -12.23 37.29
CA GLY A 220 -0.90 -13.37 38.16
C GLY A 220 -0.58 -12.96 39.59
N GLN A 221 -0.28 -13.94 40.42
CA GLN A 221 0.19 -13.73 41.78
C GLN A 221 1.70 -13.64 41.81
N ALA A 222 2.25 -12.52 42.27
CA ALA A 222 3.69 -12.40 42.49
C ALA A 222 4.14 -13.29 43.66
N GLY A 223 5.35 -13.85 43.58
CA GLY A 223 5.82 -14.76 44.61
C GLY A 223 7.30 -15.13 44.49
N HIS A 224 7.81 -15.85 45.49
CA HIS A 224 9.15 -16.42 45.41
C HIS A 224 9.17 -17.64 44.49
N GLY A 225 10.17 -17.76 43.61
CA GLY A 225 10.24 -18.81 42.58
C GLY A 225 10.30 -20.25 43.11
N SER A 226 10.56 -20.44 44.41
CA SER A 226 10.54 -21.77 45.06
C SER A 226 9.17 -22.19 45.59
N MET A 227 8.17 -21.30 45.56
CA MET A 227 6.84 -21.57 46.10
C MET A 227 5.90 -22.04 44.99
N ALA A 228 4.93 -22.89 45.34
CA ALA A 228 3.85 -23.25 44.43
C ALA A 228 3.05 -22.00 44.04
N ASN A 229 2.69 -21.89 42.75
CA ASN A 229 1.94 -20.76 42.22
C ASN A 229 1.06 -21.21 41.06
N GLU A 230 -0.25 -21.24 41.31
CA GLU A 230 -1.26 -21.65 40.32
C GLU A 230 -1.71 -20.51 39.41
N ARG A 231 -1.28 -19.26 39.69
CA ARG A 231 -1.61 -18.05 38.93
C ARG A 231 -0.33 -17.37 38.45
N ASN A 232 0.53 -18.12 37.77
CA ASN A 232 1.77 -17.59 37.24
C ASN A 232 1.51 -16.83 35.94
N ALA A 233 1.68 -15.50 35.95
CA ALA A 233 1.43 -14.65 34.79
C ALA A 233 2.25 -15.06 33.55
N VAL A 234 3.48 -15.55 33.75
CA VAL A 234 4.35 -16.00 32.65
C VAL A 234 3.75 -17.23 31.97
N THR A 235 3.33 -18.22 32.77
CA THR A 235 2.75 -19.47 32.25
C THR A 235 1.44 -19.21 31.53
N LEU A 236 0.53 -18.45 32.14
CA LEU A 236 -0.77 -18.10 31.56
C LEU A 236 -0.62 -17.40 30.21
N LEU A 237 0.27 -16.39 30.13
CA LEU A 237 0.51 -15.68 28.88
C LEU A 237 1.20 -16.57 27.84
N ALA A 238 2.21 -17.35 28.24
CA ALA A 238 2.96 -18.20 27.31
C ALA A 238 2.07 -19.26 26.65
N GLU A 239 1.11 -19.81 27.39
CA GLU A 239 0.13 -20.74 26.85
C GLU A 239 -0.80 -20.06 25.84
N ALA A 240 -1.33 -18.87 26.14
CA ALA A 240 -2.17 -18.12 25.22
C ALA A 240 -1.41 -17.72 23.94
N VAL A 241 -0.19 -17.22 24.07
CA VAL A 241 0.69 -16.88 22.96
C VAL A 241 1.00 -18.10 22.10
N ALA A 242 1.27 -19.26 22.70
CA ALA A 242 1.51 -20.50 21.97
C ALA A 242 0.26 -21.02 21.26
N ARG A 243 -0.94 -20.85 21.84
CA ARG A 243 -2.21 -21.18 21.18
C ARG A 243 -2.43 -20.29 19.96
N ILE A 244 -2.26 -18.97 20.11
CA ILE A 244 -2.40 -18.00 19.01
C ILE A 244 -1.40 -18.28 17.90
N GLY A 245 -0.11 -18.37 18.21
CA GLY A 245 0.96 -18.56 17.20
C GLY A 245 0.95 -19.92 16.50
N ARG A 246 0.12 -20.87 16.94
CA ARG A 246 -0.09 -22.17 16.29
C ARG A 246 -1.49 -22.31 15.68
N HIS A 247 -2.35 -21.31 15.86
CA HIS A 247 -3.70 -21.35 15.34
C HIS A 247 -3.69 -21.14 13.82
N GLN A 248 -4.45 -21.97 13.12
CA GLN A 248 -4.69 -21.81 11.70
C GLN A 248 -6.10 -21.27 11.51
N PHE A 249 -6.21 -19.98 11.20
CA PHE A 249 -7.47 -19.32 10.87
C PHE A 249 -8.12 -19.95 9.64
N PRO A 250 -9.46 -19.94 9.51
CA PRO A 250 -10.17 -20.58 8.40
C PRO A 250 -9.83 -19.96 7.04
N LEU A 251 -10.01 -20.74 5.95
CA LEU A 251 -9.93 -20.20 4.59
C LEU A 251 -11.16 -19.34 4.37
N VAL A 252 -10.97 -18.14 3.86
CA VAL A 252 -12.06 -17.26 3.47
C VAL A 252 -11.80 -16.71 2.10
N MET A 253 -12.79 -16.91 1.23
CA MET A 253 -12.81 -16.35 -0.11
C MET A 253 -13.57 -15.03 -0.06
N THR A 254 -12.86 -13.91 -0.04
CA THR A 254 -13.46 -12.58 -0.21
C THR A 254 -13.89 -12.39 -1.67
N ASP A 255 -14.77 -11.43 -1.92
CA ASP A 255 -15.30 -11.18 -3.27
C ASP A 255 -14.18 -10.82 -4.25
N THR A 256 -13.22 -10.00 -3.81
CA THR A 256 -12.03 -9.62 -4.58
C THR A 256 -11.17 -10.84 -4.94
N VAL A 257 -10.87 -11.71 -3.97
CA VAL A 257 -10.01 -12.89 -4.21
C VAL A 257 -10.74 -13.91 -5.10
N ALA A 258 -12.06 -14.07 -4.94
CA ALA A 258 -12.85 -14.98 -5.79
C ALA A 258 -12.80 -14.54 -7.26
N GLN A 259 -12.99 -13.24 -7.52
CA GLN A 259 -12.93 -12.67 -8.87
C GLN A 259 -11.53 -12.76 -9.46
N PHE A 260 -10.49 -12.53 -8.67
CA PHE A 260 -9.11 -12.67 -9.11
C PHE A 260 -8.78 -14.10 -9.52
N LEU A 261 -9.13 -15.09 -8.69
CA LEU A 261 -8.92 -16.50 -9.00
C LEU A 261 -9.73 -16.95 -10.21
N ALA A 262 -10.97 -16.45 -10.37
CA ALA A 262 -11.77 -16.71 -11.57
C ALA A 262 -11.09 -16.18 -12.83
N ALA A 263 -10.52 -14.97 -12.79
CA ALA A 263 -9.78 -14.40 -13.92
C ALA A 263 -8.51 -15.22 -14.24
N ILE A 264 -7.77 -15.67 -13.22
CA ILE A 264 -6.63 -16.58 -13.42
C ILE A 264 -7.10 -17.90 -14.02
N SER A 265 -8.20 -18.48 -13.54
CA SER A 265 -8.77 -19.71 -14.09
C SER A 265 -9.14 -19.57 -15.57
N ASP A 266 -9.74 -18.44 -15.96
CA ASP A 266 -10.09 -18.16 -17.36
C ASP A 266 -8.85 -18.17 -18.28
N GLU A 267 -7.77 -17.55 -17.83
CA GLU A 267 -6.54 -17.41 -18.61
C GLU A 267 -5.72 -18.71 -18.62
N THR A 268 -5.46 -19.28 -17.45
CA THR A 268 -4.52 -20.39 -17.26
C THR A 268 -5.16 -21.77 -17.45
N GLY A 269 -6.47 -21.89 -17.23
CA GLY A 269 -7.18 -23.16 -17.15
C GLY A 269 -7.02 -23.91 -15.82
N LEU A 270 -6.36 -23.31 -14.82
CA LEU A 270 -6.28 -23.86 -13.46
C LEU A 270 -7.63 -23.77 -12.76
N ALA A 271 -7.99 -24.78 -11.97
CA ALA A 271 -9.21 -24.80 -11.18
C ALA A 271 -8.89 -24.60 -9.70
N PHE A 272 -9.39 -23.51 -9.11
CA PHE A 272 -9.25 -23.21 -7.69
C PHE A 272 -10.55 -23.60 -6.98
N ASP A 273 -10.57 -24.81 -6.42
CA ASP A 273 -11.69 -25.29 -5.60
C ASP A 273 -11.34 -25.07 -4.12
N THR A 274 -12.12 -24.23 -3.44
CA THR A 274 -11.90 -23.89 -2.02
C THR A 274 -12.15 -25.06 -1.08
N GLU A 275 -12.91 -26.06 -1.52
CA GLU A 275 -13.21 -27.27 -0.76
C GLU A 275 -12.22 -28.40 -1.05
N SER A 276 -11.26 -28.18 -1.95
CA SER A 276 -10.23 -29.16 -2.28
C SER A 276 -9.12 -29.19 -1.24
N ASP A 277 -8.75 -30.40 -0.80
CA ASP A 277 -7.58 -30.65 0.05
C ASP A 277 -6.24 -30.27 -0.62
N ASP A 278 -6.22 -30.04 -1.94
CA ASP A 278 -5.02 -29.67 -2.74
C ASP A 278 -5.01 -28.18 -3.16
N LEU A 279 -5.85 -27.31 -2.58
CA LEU A 279 -5.90 -25.89 -2.95
C LEU A 279 -4.50 -25.23 -2.86
N ASP A 280 -3.76 -25.52 -1.78
CA ASP A 280 -2.40 -25.00 -1.59
C ASP A 280 -1.46 -25.45 -2.72
N GLY A 281 -1.53 -26.72 -3.14
CA GLY A 281 -0.74 -27.26 -4.24
C GLY A 281 -1.12 -26.70 -5.61
N VAL A 282 -2.38 -26.27 -5.80
CA VAL A 282 -2.80 -25.53 -7.01
C VAL A 282 -2.29 -24.10 -6.99
N ILE A 283 -2.33 -23.42 -5.83
CA ILE A 283 -1.78 -22.07 -5.66
C ILE A 283 -0.27 -22.08 -5.91
N GLU A 284 0.47 -23.07 -5.42
CA GLU A 284 1.91 -23.22 -5.67
C GLU A 284 2.28 -23.26 -7.17
N LYS A 285 1.39 -23.77 -8.04
CA LYS A 285 1.61 -23.79 -9.50
C LYS A 285 1.61 -22.40 -10.13
N LEU A 286 1.15 -21.39 -9.41
CA LEU A 286 1.24 -19.98 -9.82
C LEU A 286 2.62 -19.37 -9.55
N GLY A 287 3.57 -20.13 -8.99
CA GLY A 287 4.95 -19.69 -8.81
C GLY A 287 5.04 -18.50 -7.85
N PRO A 288 5.71 -17.39 -8.22
CA PRO A 288 5.85 -16.21 -7.33
C PRO A 288 4.52 -15.66 -6.81
N MET A 289 3.44 -15.74 -7.60
CA MET A 289 2.09 -15.30 -7.20
C MET A 289 1.52 -16.07 -6.02
N ALA A 290 1.95 -17.32 -5.83
CA ALA A 290 1.46 -18.18 -4.76
C ALA A 290 1.60 -17.49 -3.39
N ARG A 291 2.73 -16.79 -3.18
CA ARG A 291 2.99 -16.08 -1.93
C ARG A 291 1.99 -14.96 -1.68
N MET A 292 1.65 -14.19 -2.72
CA MET A 292 0.67 -13.09 -2.62
C MET A 292 -0.73 -13.62 -2.31
N LEU A 293 -1.16 -14.68 -3.01
CA LEU A 293 -2.46 -15.31 -2.80
C LEU A 293 -2.59 -15.94 -1.41
N THR A 294 -1.58 -16.69 -0.96
CA THR A 294 -1.60 -17.33 0.36
C THR A 294 -1.74 -16.30 1.49
N ALA A 295 -1.16 -15.10 1.33
CA ALA A 295 -1.24 -14.04 2.34
C ALA A 295 -2.65 -13.45 2.53
N VAL A 296 -3.53 -13.59 1.54
CA VAL A 296 -4.87 -12.96 1.51
C VAL A 296 -6.04 -13.94 1.64
N LEU A 297 -5.76 -15.24 1.82
CA LEU A 297 -6.80 -16.27 1.98
C LEU A 297 -7.21 -16.53 3.45
N ARG A 298 -6.45 -15.99 4.41
CA ARG A 298 -6.67 -16.19 5.84
C ARG A 298 -6.38 -14.94 6.66
N ASP A 299 -7.05 -14.82 7.79
CA ASP A 299 -6.56 -13.98 8.88
C ASP A 299 -5.20 -14.49 9.38
N THR A 300 -4.37 -13.61 9.94
CA THR A 300 -3.11 -14.01 10.56
C THR A 300 -2.93 -13.32 11.91
N ALA A 301 -2.41 -14.01 12.91
CA ALA A 301 -2.08 -13.47 14.22
C ALA A 301 -0.70 -13.98 14.67
N ASN A 302 0.33 -13.16 14.51
CA ASN A 302 1.72 -13.54 14.75
C ASN A 302 2.24 -12.89 16.05
N PRO A 303 2.63 -13.66 17.08
CA PRO A 303 3.29 -13.10 18.26
C PRO A 303 4.65 -12.48 17.90
N THR A 304 4.84 -11.20 18.18
CA THR A 304 6.04 -10.45 17.81
C THR A 304 6.86 -9.97 19.00
N MET A 305 6.23 -9.80 20.17
CA MET A 305 6.92 -9.35 21.39
C MET A 305 6.46 -10.15 22.62
N LEU A 306 7.39 -10.40 23.54
CA LEU A 306 7.10 -11.02 24.83
C LEU A 306 7.94 -10.35 25.94
N LYS A 307 7.28 -9.92 27.01
CA LYS A 307 7.92 -9.24 28.16
C LYS A 307 7.38 -9.77 29.47
N ALA A 308 8.24 -10.39 30.27
CA ALA A 308 7.88 -10.88 31.61
C ALA A 308 9.10 -11.05 32.52
N GLY A 309 8.89 -10.84 33.83
CA GLY A 309 9.91 -11.07 34.86
C GLY A 309 11.02 -10.00 34.91
N TYR A 310 11.72 -9.96 36.03
CA TYR A 310 12.86 -9.04 36.26
C TYR A 310 13.96 -9.65 37.14
N LYS A 311 13.74 -10.82 37.73
CA LYS A 311 14.71 -11.54 38.56
C LYS A 311 14.37 -13.03 38.57
N ALA A 312 15.38 -13.89 38.42
CA ALA A 312 15.19 -15.35 38.25
C ALA A 312 14.44 -16.05 39.40
N ASN A 313 14.55 -15.56 40.64
CA ASN A 313 13.89 -16.16 41.79
C ASN A 313 12.57 -15.46 42.19
N VAL A 314 12.00 -14.64 41.31
CA VAL A 314 10.75 -13.92 41.54
C VAL A 314 9.76 -14.23 40.42
N ILE A 315 8.57 -14.71 40.81
CA ILE A 315 7.43 -14.85 39.92
C ILE A 315 6.79 -13.46 39.76
N PRO A 316 6.70 -12.91 38.54
CA PRO A 316 6.13 -11.59 38.32
C PRO A 316 4.60 -11.59 38.50
N GLY A 317 4.04 -10.44 38.88
CA GLY A 317 2.59 -10.25 38.97
C GLY A 317 1.91 -10.01 37.62
N SER A 318 2.66 -9.75 36.55
CA SER A 318 2.13 -9.57 35.20
C SER A 318 3.11 -10.01 34.12
N ALA A 319 2.58 -10.30 32.95
CA ALA A 319 3.31 -10.56 31.73
C ALA A 319 2.56 -9.92 30.55
N GLU A 320 3.30 -9.45 29.54
CA GLU A 320 2.73 -8.83 28.35
C GLU A 320 3.30 -9.45 27.06
N ALA A 321 2.48 -9.50 26.01
CA ALA A 321 2.90 -9.84 24.66
C ALA A 321 2.25 -8.89 23.64
N VAL A 322 2.84 -8.78 22.46
CA VAL A 322 2.24 -8.09 21.30
C VAL A 322 2.06 -9.10 20.17
N VAL A 323 0.92 -9.02 19.50
CA VAL A 323 0.55 -9.84 18.35
C VAL A 323 0.25 -8.92 17.17
N ASP A 324 0.92 -9.13 16.04
CA ASP A 324 0.59 -8.49 14.76
C ASP A 324 -0.54 -9.29 14.10
N CYS A 325 -1.68 -8.64 13.94
CA CYS A 325 -2.89 -9.21 13.36
C CYS A 325 -3.16 -8.59 11.99
N ARG A 326 -3.39 -9.44 10.99
CA ARG A 326 -3.86 -9.05 9.66
C ARG A 326 -5.20 -9.69 9.41
N VAL A 327 -6.26 -8.89 9.46
CA VAL A 327 -7.65 -9.36 9.41
C VAL A 327 -8.23 -9.10 8.01
N LEU A 328 -8.94 -10.07 7.46
CA LEU A 328 -9.60 -9.97 6.17
C LEU A 328 -10.86 -9.08 6.25
N PRO A 329 -11.25 -8.42 5.13
CA PRO A 329 -12.54 -7.76 5.00
C PRO A 329 -13.71 -8.63 5.48
N GLY A 330 -14.62 -8.01 6.24
CA GLY A 330 -15.81 -8.67 6.78
C GLY A 330 -15.57 -9.65 7.93
N ARG A 331 -14.33 -9.91 8.35
CA ARG A 331 -14.00 -10.92 9.38
C ARG A 331 -13.78 -10.41 10.79
N GLN A 332 -13.74 -9.10 11.03
CA GLN A 332 -13.39 -8.51 12.33
C GLN A 332 -14.06 -9.21 13.52
N ALA A 333 -15.39 -9.31 13.54
CA ALA A 333 -16.10 -9.88 14.67
C ALA A 333 -15.82 -11.39 14.87
N ALA A 334 -15.61 -12.14 13.78
CA ALA A 334 -15.29 -13.56 13.84
C ALA A 334 -13.85 -13.78 14.35
N PHE A 335 -12.89 -13.00 13.82
CA PHE A 335 -11.51 -12.99 14.28
C PHE A 335 -11.40 -12.70 15.77
N GLU A 336 -12.13 -11.68 16.24
CA GLU A 336 -12.15 -11.32 17.65
C GLU A 336 -12.69 -12.44 18.55
N ALA A 337 -13.77 -13.11 18.13
CA ALA A 337 -14.32 -14.24 18.86
C ALA A 337 -13.34 -15.44 18.92
N GLU A 338 -12.67 -15.74 17.81
CA GLU A 338 -11.65 -16.80 17.73
C GLU A 338 -10.45 -16.48 18.64
N ILE A 339 -9.97 -15.23 18.62
CA ILE A 339 -8.91 -14.77 19.54
C ILE A 339 -9.36 -14.87 21.00
N ASP A 340 -10.55 -14.41 21.35
CA ASP A 340 -11.04 -14.43 22.72
C ASP A 340 -11.16 -15.87 23.27
N GLU A 341 -11.52 -16.84 22.42
CA GLU A 341 -11.47 -18.27 22.75
C GLU A 341 -10.03 -18.75 23.00
N LEU A 342 -9.07 -18.37 22.15
CA LEU A 342 -7.66 -18.74 22.30
C LEU A 342 -6.99 -18.13 23.53
N LEU A 343 -7.41 -16.93 23.95
CA LEU A 343 -6.88 -16.27 25.14
C LEU A 343 -7.30 -16.99 26.42
N GLY A 344 -8.58 -17.38 26.52
CA GLY A 344 -9.16 -17.89 27.75
C GLY A 344 -9.39 -16.78 28.80
N PRO A 345 -9.87 -17.12 29.99
CA PRO A 345 -10.42 -16.13 30.95
C PRO A 345 -9.37 -15.26 31.66
N ASP A 346 -8.10 -15.66 31.66
CA ASP A 346 -7.04 -15.05 32.47
C ASP A 346 -6.13 -14.08 31.70
N VAL A 347 -6.37 -13.90 30.40
CA VAL A 347 -5.60 -13.01 29.52
C VAL A 347 -6.54 -12.01 28.85
N THR A 348 -6.23 -10.73 28.95
CA THR A 348 -7.01 -9.65 28.30
C THR A 348 -6.28 -9.12 27.07
N ARG A 349 -7.03 -8.65 26.08
CA ARG A 349 -6.50 -7.95 24.90
C ARG A 349 -6.90 -6.48 24.84
N GLU A 350 -6.02 -5.66 24.29
CA GLU A 350 -6.32 -4.28 23.86
C GLU A 350 -5.65 -4.01 22.50
N TRP A 351 -6.32 -3.24 21.64
CA TRP A 351 -5.72 -2.75 20.40
C TRP A 351 -4.79 -1.59 20.71
N ILE A 352 -3.51 -1.72 20.36
CA ILE A 352 -2.53 -0.62 20.44
C ILE A 352 -2.39 0.11 19.10
N ARG A 353 -2.75 -0.57 18.00
CA ARG A 353 -2.98 0.00 16.67
C ARG A 353 -4.20 -0.69 16.09
N ASP A 354 -5.12 0.09 15.55
CA ASP A 354 -6.35 -0.41 14.93
C ASP A 354 -6.58 0.29 13.60
N LEU A 355 -6.05 -0.31 12.52
CA LEU A 355 -6.33 0.08 11.16
C LEU A 355 -7.16 -1.04 10.51
N PRO A 356 -8.48 -0.84 10.32
CA PRO A 356 -9.35 -1.90 9.82
C PRO A 356 -9.02 -2.26 8.37
N SER A 357 -9.46 -3.45 7.95
CA SER A 357 -9.45 -3.83 6.53
C SER A 357 -10.30 -2.89 5.68
N TYR A 358 -10.00 -2.79 4.40
CA TYR A 358 -10.79 -2.05 3.42
C TYR A 358 -11.17 -2.96 2.25
N GLU A 359 -12.36 -2.77 1.68
CA GLU A 359 -12.83 -3.46 0.47
C GLU A 359 -13.83 -2.58 -0.28
N THR A 360 -13.74 -2.59 -1.60
CA THR A 360 -14.69 -2.00 -2.53
C THR A 360 -14.97 -2.96 -3.69
N SER A 361 -16.07 -2.75 -4.41
CA SER A 361 -16.40 -3.55 -5.60
C SER A 361 -15.44 -3.25 -6.76
N PHE A 362 -15.23 -4.23 -7.64
CA PHE A 362 -14.51 -4.05 -8.90
C PHE A 362 -15.49 -3.71 -10.03
N ASP A 363 -16.09 -2.52 -9.95
CA ASP A 363 -17.13 -2.08 -10.89
C ASP A 363 -17.22 -0.56 -11.06
N GLY A 364 -18.03 -0.13 -12.03
CA GLY A 364 -18.37 1.26 -12.28
C GLY A 364 -17.41 2.00 -13.19
N ASP A 365 -17.79 3.23 -13.55
CA ASP A 365 -17.15 4.02 -14.60
C ASP A 365 -15.65 4.24 -14.36
N LEU A 366 -15.20 4.34 -13.10
CA LEU A 366 -13.79 4.52 -12.78
C LEU A 366 -12.96 3.27 -13.10
N VAL A 367 -13.48 2.08 -12.80
CA VAL A 367 -12.83 0.80 -13.14
C VAL A 367 -12.78 0.63 -14.66
N ASP A 368 -13.87 0.98 -15.35
CA ASP A 368 -13.91 0.97 -16.82
C ASP A 368 -12.87 1.93 -17.43
N ALA A 369 -12.69 3.12 -16.84
CA ALA A 369 -11.69 4.09 -17.25
C ALA A 369 -10.24 3.60 -17.00
N MET A 370 -9.97 2.95 -15.86
CA MET A 370 -8.68 2.32 -15.59
C MET A 370 -8.38 1.22 -16.62
N ASN A 371 -9.36 0.38 -16.92
CA ASN A 371 -9.23 -0.66 -17.93
C ASN A 371 -9.00 -0.08 -19.33
N ALA A 372 -9.75 0.94 -19.72
CA ALA A 372 -9.57 1.62 -21.02
C ALA A 372 -8.18 2.25 -21.16
N ALA A 373 -7.67 2.85 -20.08
CA ALA A 373 -6.33 3.46 -20.06
C ALA A 373 -5.22 2.42 -20.21
N VAL A 374 -5.32 1.29 -19.50
CA VAL A 374 -4.38 0.16 -19.68
C VAL A 374 -4.42 -0.33 -21.13
N LEU A 375 -5.61 -0.58 -21.69
CA LEU A 375 -5.77 -1.12 -23.04
C LEU A 375 -5.33 -0.15 -24.15
N ALA A 376 -5.34 1.16 -23.88
CA ALA A 376 -4.86 2.17 -24.84
C ALA A 376 -3.35 2.08 -25.07
N VAL A 377 -2.58 1.69 -24.04
CA VAL A 377 -1.12 1.56 -24.10
C VAL A 377 -0.68 0.10 -24.27
N ASP A 378 -1.47 -0.83 -23.73
CA ASP A 378 -1.29 -2.26 -23.86
C ASP A 378 -2.60 -2.99 -24.27
N PRO A 379 -2.82 -3.17 -25.58
CA PRO A 379 -4.01 -3.85 -26.10
C PRO A 379 -4.17 -5.32 -25.65
N ASP A 380 -3.08 -5.97 -25.23
CA ASP A 380 -3.08 -7.37 -24.78
C ASP A 380 -3.24 -7.50 -23.25
N GLY A 381 -3.38 -6.39 -22.52
CA GLY A 381 -3.56 -6.38 -21.07
C GLY A 381 -4.96 -6.85 -20.64
N ARG A 382 -5.11 -7.31 -19.40
CA ARG A 382 -6.41 -7.54 -18.76
C ARG A 382 -6.36 -7.00 -17.34
N THR A 383 -7.26 -6.09 -16.98
CA THR A 383 -7.39 -5.66 -15.59
C THR A 383 -8.13 -6.73 -14.78
N VAL A 384 -7.70 -6.91 -13.53
CA VAL A 384 -8.29 -7.87 -12.59
C VAL A 384 -8.28 -7.27 -11.19
N PRO A 385 -9.24 -7.60 -10.33
CA PRO A 385 -9.22 -7.12 -8.95
C PRO A 385 -8.09 -7.80 -8.18
N TYR A 386 -7.54 -7.07 -7.21
CA TYR A 386 -6.44 -7.51 -6.37
C TYR A 386 -6.69 -7.12 -4.92
N MET A 387 -6.25 -7.98 -4.01
CA MET A 387 -6.27 -7.73 -2.57
C MET A 387 -4.84 -7.65 -2.05
N LEU A 388 -4.53 -6.56 -1.36
CA LEU A 388 -3.25 -6.34 -0.70
C LEU A 388 -3.23 -6.98 0.70
N SER A 389 -2.12 -7.64 1.05
CA SER A 389 -1.92 -8.19 2.40
C SER A 389 -1.49 -7.15 3.45
N GLY A 390 -0.99 -6.02 2.99
CA GLY A 390 -0.66 -4.83 3.78
C GLY A 390 -1.85 -3.88 3.93
N GLY A 391 -1.56 -2.59 3.92
CA GLY A 391 -2.56 -1.52 3.99
C GLY A 391 -1.94 -0.19 3.54
N THR A 392 -2.81 0.74 3.18
CA THR A 392 -2.47 2.01 2.53
C THR A 392 -3.21 3.18 3.19
N ASP A 393 -2.95 4.40 2.70
CA ASP A 393 -3.73 5.60 3.06
C ASP A 393 -5.23 5.52 2.71
N ALA A 394 -5.66 4.55 1.87
CA ALA A 394 -7.07 4.33 1.55
C ALA A 394 -7.93 4.15 2.81
N LYS A 395 -7.38 3.56 3.87
CA LYS A 395 -8.05 3.39 5.18
C LYS A 395 -8.51 4.71 5.79
N ALA A 396 -7.74 5.78 5.61
CA ALA A 396 -8.10 7.10 6.10
C ALA A 396 -9.24 7.69 5.27
N PHE A 397 -9.11 7.69 3.94
CA PHE A 397 -10.07 8.31 3.04
C PHE A 397 -11.41 7.58 3.00
N ALA A 398 -11.42 6.26 3.14
CA ALA A 398 -12.63 5.46 3.26
C ALA A 398 -13.55 5.89 4.41
N ARG A 399 -13.01 6.47 5.48
CA ARG A 399 -13.80 7.03 6.61
C ARG A 399 -14.66 8.21 6.20
N LEU A 400 -14.30 8.91 5.12
CA LEU A 400 -15.08 9.98 4.52
C LEU A 400 -16.13 9.48 3.51
N GLY A 401 -16.23 8.16 3.31
CA GLY A 401 -17.08 7.56 2.29
C GLY A 401 -16.48 7.64 0.88
N ILE A 402 -15.19 7.96 0.75
CA ILE A 402 -14.50 7.95 -0.53
C ILE A 402 -14.22 6.50 -0.93
N ARG A 403 -14.52 6.17 -2.18
CA ARG A 403 -14.24 4.85 -2.75
C ARG A 403 -12.82 4.82 -3.31
N CYS A 404 -11.96 4.01 -2.72
CA CYS A 404 -10.52 3.98 -2.98
C CYS A 404 -10.12 2.75 -3.79
N PHE A 405 -9.14 2.92 -4.66
CA PHE A 405 -8.52 1.86 -5.46
C PHE A 405 -7.00 2.06 -5.47
N GLY A 406 -6.25 0.97 -5.50
CA GLY A 406 -4.82 1.03 -5.80
C GLY A 406 -4.61 0.94 -7.32
N PHE A 407 -3.95 1.95 -7.89
CA PHE A 407 -3.68 2.04 -9.32
C PHE A 407 -2.39 2.81 -9.60
N ALA A 408 -1.26 2.13 -9.39
CA ALA A 408 0.07 2.55 -9.83
C ALA A 408 0.48 1.73 -11.07
N PRO A 409 0.04 2.11 -12.29
CA PRO A 409 0.20 1.28 -13.48
C PRO A 409 1.67 1.09 -13.84
N LEU A 410 2.15 -0.15 -13.85
CA LEU A 410 3.51 -0.50 -14.26
C LEU A 410 3.49 -1.75 -15.13
N LYS A 411 4.11 -1.68 -16.30
CA LYS A 411 4.35 -2.87 -17.13
C LYS A 411 5.67 -3.51 -16.71
N LEU A 412 5.58 -4.54 -15.88
CA LEU A 412 6.74 -5.21 -15.29
C LEU A 412 7.29 -6.33 -16.18
N PRO A 413 8.63 -6.52 -16.21
CA PRO A 413 9.24 -7.72 -16.79
C PRO A 413 8.77 -8.99 -16.06
N PRO A 414 8.44 -10.09 -16.76
CA PRO A 414 7.94 -11.33 -16.13
C PRO A 414 8.88 -11.95 -15.09
N GLU A 415 10.18 -11.75 -15.25
CA GLU A 415 11.24 -12.31 -14.38
C GLU A 415 11.52 -11.46 -13.12
N LEU A 416 10.96 -10.25 -13.04
CA LEU A 416 11.18 -9.37 -11.91
C LEU A 416 10.30 -9.80 -10.73
N ASP A 417 10.92 -10.20 -9.62
CA ASP A 417 10.23 -10.42 -8.34
C ASP A 417 9.89 -9.07 -7.69
N PHE A 418 8.94 -8.35 -8.29
CA PHE A 418 8.55 -6.99 -7.89
C PHE A 418 7.99 -6.95 -6.46
N ALA A 419 7.25 -8.00 -6.06
CA ALA A 419 6.71 -8.12 -4.72
C ALA A 419 7.81 -8.15 -3.64
N ALA A 420 8.98 -8.71 -3.95
CA ALA A 420 10.12 -8.73 -3.02
C ALA A 420 10.85 -7.38 -2.90
N LEU A 421 10.58 -6.42 -3.79
CA LEU A 421 11.21 -5.09 -3.75
C LEU A 421 10.53 -4.16 -2.74
N PHE A 422 9.25 -4.37 -2.42
CA PHE A 422 8.56 -3.66 -1.34
C PHE A 422 9.30 -3.83 -0.03
N HIS A 423 9.80 -2.72 0.53
CA HIS A 423 10.65 -2.65 1.72
C HIS A 423 11.96 -3.45 1.62
N GLY A 424 12.25 -4.04 0.46
CA GLY A 424 13.42 -4.87 0.20
C GLY A 424 14.70 -4.05 0.05
N VAL A 425 15.83 -4.76 0.07
CA VAL A 425 17.13 -4.23 -0.36
C VAL A 425 17.16 -4.18 -1.88
N ASP A 426 17.93 -3.25 -2.46
CA ASP A 426 18.10 -3.11 -3.91
C ASP A 426 16.78 -2.83 -4.65
N GLU A 427 15.87 -2.12 -3.96
CA GLU A 427 14.64 -1.59 -4.54
C GLU A 427 14.94 -0.73 -5.77
N ARG A 428 14.19 -0.98 -6.84
CA ARG A 428 14.37 -0.34 -8.13
C ARG A 428 13.13 -0.53 -8.99
N VAL A 429 12.89 0.42 -9.89
CA VAL A 429 11.77 0.37 -10.83
C VAL A 429 12.29 0.40 -12.28
N PRO A 430 11.77 -0.44 -13.19
CA PRO A 430 12.16 -0.40 -14.59
C PRO A 430 11.82 0.95 -15.22
N VAL A 431 12.76 1.54 -15.96
CA VAL A 431 12.55 2.80 -16.68
C VAL A 431 11.38 2.72 -17.66
N ASP A 432 11.26 1.60 -18.39
CA ASP A 432 10.16 1.40 -19.33
C ASP A 432 8.80 1.24 -18.62
N ALA A 433 8.79 0.73 -17.40
CA ALA A 433 7.58 0.62 -16.60
C ALA A 433 7.09 2.00 -16.14
N LEU A 434 7.99 2.89 -15.72
CA LEU A 434 7.67 4.29 -15.37
C LEU A 434 7.06 5.05 -16.54
N ARG A 435 7.65 4.91 -17.73
CA ARG A 435 7.16 5.55 -18.96
C ARG A 435 5.78 5.02 -19.33
N PHE A 436 5.63 3.69 -19.34
CA PHE A 436 4.34 3.04 -19.55
C PHE A 436 3.27 3.55 -18.58
N GLY A 437 3.60 3.60 -17.29
CA GLY A 437 2.67 4.05 -16.26
C GLY A 437 2.26 5.51 -16.41
N THR A 438 3.21 6.37 -16.78
CA THR A 438 2.95 7.79 -17.08
C THR A 438 1.95 7.93 -18.22
N ASP A 439 2.12 7.17 -19.31
CA ASP A 439 1.21 7.19 -20.47
C ASP A 439 -0.20 6.69 -20.09
N VAL A 440 -0.29 5.60 -19.32
CA VAL A 440 -1.56 5.08 -18.81
C VAL A 440 -2.25 6.10 -17.91
N MET A 441 -1.52 6.71 -16.98
CA MET A 441 -2.05 7.73 -16.07
C MET A 441 -2.53 8.96 -16.83
N ALA A 442 -1.78 9.43 -17.83
CA ALA A 442 -2.18 10.55 -18.68
C ALA A 442 -3.47 10.23 -19.45
N HIS A 443 -3.58 9.03 -20.03
CA HIS A 443 -4.81 8.59 -20.68
C HIS A 443 -5.98 8.52 -19.69
N PHE A 444 -5.77 7.89 -18.54
CA PHE A 444 -6.79 7.75 -17.50
C PHE A 444 -7.35 9.10 -17.04
N LEU A 445 -6.49 10.03 -16.64
CA LEU A 445 -6.91 11.32 -16.09
C LEU A 445 -7.55 12.25 -17.13
N THR A 446 -7.36 12.00 -18.42
CA THR A 446 -8.04 12.73 -19.49
C THR A 446 -9.40 12.15 -19.89
N HIS A 447 -9.75 10.95 -19.40
CA HIS A 447 -10.97 10.23 -19.80
C HIS A 447 -11.86 9.74 -18.64
N CYS A 448 -11.43 9.85 -17.39
CA CYS A 448 -12.16 9.36 -16.21
C CYS A 448 -13.37 10.19 -15.75
#